data_AF-A0A8G1ZCB2-F1
#
_entry.id   AF-A0A8G1ZCB2-F1
#
_cell.length_a   1.000
_cell.length_b   1.000
_cell.length_c   1.000
_cell.angle_alpha   90.00
_cell.angle_beta   90.00
_cell.angle_gamma   90.00
#
_symmetry.space_group_name_H-M   'P 1'
#
loop_
_entity.id
_entity.type
_entity.pdbx_description
1 polymer ?
#
loop_
_entity_poly.entity_id
_entity_poly.type
_entity_poly.pdbx_seq_one_letter_code
_entity_poly.pdbx_strand_id
1 'polypeptide(L)'
;MREPSLPIKLIGHPIVATPLALGCCVALFGCWQTGVDALMPAVVLLIALTWIAKISERANAYRAWKRAWDGMADSVPRHPSGWWRKPLGCILVLGVVAYLASEAQERPDYQLALGWMALVMIAASVVFLWRRYGRRVRGSARRRGANDDVVTVLAKPQSAMPTLDAAYHAMPDYCQQVLGNGR
;
A
#
# COMPACT_ATOMS: atom_id res chain seq x y z
N MET A 1 5.98 -4.30 -13.19
CA MET A 1 6.54 -3.35 -12.19
C MET A 1 7.68 -4.07 -11.46
N ARG A 2 8.86 -3.48 -11.27
CA ARG A 2 9.94 -4.15 -10.51
C ARG A 2 9.54 -4.29 -9.03
N GLU A 3 9.95 -5.39 -8.41
CA GLU A 3 9.68 -5.62 -6.99
C GLU A 3 10.45 -4.59 -6.13
N PRO A 4 9.80 -3.90 -5.18
CA PRO A 4 10.50 -2.96 -4.31
C PRO A 4 11.51 -3.69 -3.43
N SER A 5 12.63 -3.02 -3.15
CA SER A 5 13.66 -3.53 -2.24
C SER A 5 13.09 -3.78 -0.83
N LEU A 6 13.72 -4.70 -0.09
CA LEU A 6 13.36 -5.04 1.30
C LEU A 6 13.14 -3.80 2.22
N PRO A 7 14.01 -2.77 2.23
CA PRO A 7 13.79 -1.60 3.08
C PRO A 7 12.51 -0.83 2.73
N ILE A 8 12.19 -0.70 1.44
CA ILE A 8 10.96 -0.03 0.96
C ILE A 8 9.72 -0.84 1.40
N LYS A 9 9.81 -2.18 1.36
CA LYS A 9 8.72 -3.06 1.82
C LYS A 9 8.50 -2.94 3.32
N LEU A 10 9.57 -2.84 4.11
CA LEU A 10 9.51 -2.73 5.56
C LEU A 10 8.95 -1.36 5.98
N ILE A 11 9.54 -0.27 5.51
CA ILE A 11 9.17 1.11 5.86
C ILE A 11 7.80 1.46 5.28
N GLY A 12 7.51 1.05 4.05
CA GLY A 12 6.20 1.27 3.42
C GLY A 12 5.08 0.43 4.02
N HIS A 13 5.38 -0.49 4.94
CA HIS A 13 4.36 -1.24 5.64
C HIS A 13 3.58 -0.29 6.57
N PRO A 14 2.22 -0.25 6.52
CA PRO A 14 1.44 0.72 7.30
C PRO A 14 1.68 0.58 8.80
N ILE A 15 2.01 -0.62 9.28
CA ILE A 15 2.30 -0.86 10.71
C ILE A 15 3.60 -0.17 11.15
N VAL A 16 4.57 0.01 10.24
CA VAL A 16 5.85 0.67 10.54
C VAL A 16 5.78 2.16 10.17
N ALA A 17 5.21 2.48 9.01
CA ALA A 17 5.06 3.86 8.53
C ALA A 17 4.26 4.75 9.49
N THR A 18 3.16 4.23 10.05
CA THR A 18 2.25 5.02 10.91
C THR A 18 2.93 5.47 12.22
N PRO A 19 3.53 4.58 13.03
CA PRO A 19 4.21 5.00 14.25
C PRO A 19 5.46 5.84 13.95
N LEU A 20 6.17 5.57 12.85
CA LEU A 20 7.32 6.38 12.46
C LEU A 20 6.90 7.82 12.10
N ALA A 21 5.87 7.97 11.26
CA ALA A 21 5.32 9.28 10.92
C ALA A 21 4.78 10.00 12.17
N LEU A 22 4.13 9.26 13.06
CA LEU A 22 3.65 9.80 14.33
C LEU A 22 4.78 10.31 15.20
N GLY A 23 5.85 9.53 15.38
CA GLY A 23 7.03 9.93 16.14
C GLY A 23 7.63 11.22 15.57
N CYS A 24 7.69 11.34 14.24
CA CYS A 24 8.12 12.58 13.60
C CYS A 24 7.19 13.76 13.89
N CYS A 25 5.87 13.57 13.87
CA CYS A 25 4.91 14.63 14.20
C CYS A 25 5.03 15.08 15.66
N VAL A 26 5.21 14.14 16.60
CA VAL A 26 5.39 14.47 18.01
C VAL A 26 6.71 15.19 18.24
N ALA A 27 7.81 14.72 17.62
CA ALA A 27 9.10 15.39 17.71
C ALA A 27 9.06 16.81 17.10
N LEU A 28 8.32 17.01 16.01
CA LEU A 28 8.08 18.34 15.43
C LEU A 28 7.34 19.26 16.40
N PHE A 29 6.32 18.74 17.08
CA PHE A 29 5.62 19.49 18.11
C PHE A 29 6.53 19.86 19.29
N GLY A 30 7.42 18.94 19.69
CA GLY A 30 8.46 19.22 20.68
C GLY A 30 9.42 20.32 20.22
N CYS A 31 9.87 20.28 18.97
CA CYS A 31 10.71 21.33 18.38
C CYS A 31 10.01 22.70 18.34
N TRP A 32 8.71 22.73 18.04
CA TRP A 32 7.93 23.96 18.07
C TRP A 32 7.95 24.61 19.46
N GLN A 33 7.89 23.80 20.52
CA GLN A 33 7.81 24.26 21.90
C GLN A 33 9.14 24.84 22.43
N THR A 34 10.29 24.39 21.92
CA THR A 34 11.61 24.80 22.41
C THR A 34 12.14 26.09 21.79
N GLY A 35 11.45 26.66 20.78
CA GLY A 35 11.79 27.95 20.18
C GLY A 35 12.74 27.85 18.97
N VAL A 36 13.40 28.96 18.63
CA VAL A 36 14.12 29.15 17.35
C VAL A 36 15.29 28.18 17.18
N ASP A 37 15.90 27.73 18.28
CA ASP A 37 17.06 26.82 18.26
C ASP A 37 16.71 25.42 17.69
N ALA A 38 15.42 25.09 17.57
CA ALA A 38 14.95 23.82 17.03
C ALA A 38 14.58 23.87 15.53
N LEU A 39 14.95 24.93 14.80
CA LEU A 39 14.63 25.06 13.38
C LEU A 39 15.29 23.96 12.52
N MET A 40 16.57 23.67 12.76
CA MET A 40 17.29 22.61 12.03
C MET A 40 16.69 21.21 12.24
N PRO A 41 16.45 20.71 13.48
CA PRO A 41 15.82 19.41 13.66
C PRO A 41 14.39 19.37 13.09
N ALA A 42 13.63 20.48 13.13
CA ALA A 42 12.32 20.54 12.50
C ALA A 42 12.38 20.34 10.97
N VAL A 43 13.35 20.96 10.29
CA VAL A 43 13.55 20.75 8.84
C VAL A 43 13.89 19.28 8.54
N VAL A 44 14.77 18.66 9.33
CA VAL A 44 15.13 17.24 9.17
C VAL A 44 13.92 16.33 9.34
N LEU A 45 13.08 16.58 10.35
CA LEU A 45 11.86 15.81 10.60
C LEU A 45 10.82 15.97 9.47
N LEU A 46 10.68 17.18 8.90
CA LEU A 46 9.83 17.40 7.73
C LEU A 46 10.32 16.62 6.50
N ILE A 47 11.64 16.64 6.24
CA ILE A 47 12.24 15.83 5.18
C ILE A 47 11.95 14.35 5.42
N ALA A 48 12.13 13.86 6.65
CA ALA A 48 11.83 12.47 7.00
C ALA A 48 10.34 12.13 6.75
N LEU A 49 9.40 12.99 7.14
CA LEU A 49 7.97 12.79 6.88
C LEU A 49 7.65 12.69 5.39
N THR A 50 8.20 13.59 4.57
CA THR A 50 7.97 13.54 3.11
C THR A 50 8.57 12.27 2.49
N TRP A 51 9.72 11.81 3.00
CA TRP A 51 10.36 10.56 2.56
C TRP A 51 9.51 9.34 2.93
N ILE A 52 9.00 9.27 4.16
CA ILE A 52 8.08 8.21 4.62
C ILE A 52 6.81 8.21 3.75
N ALA A 53 6.23 9.38 3.48
CA ALA A 53 5.04 9.51 2.64
C ALA A 53 5.28 8.93 1.23
N LYS A 54 6.37 9.33 0.57
CA LYS A 54 6.75 8.83 -0.77
C LYS A 54 7.00 7.31 -0.78
N ILE A 55 7.65 6.76 0.26
CA ILE A 55 7.85 5.31 0.38
C ILE A 55 6.51 4.59 0.54
N SER A 56 5.63 5.11 1.39
CA SER A 56 4.31 4.52 1.62
C SER A 56 3.47 4.49 0.34
N GLU A 57 3.55 5.56 -0.48
CA GLU A 57 2.85 5.67 -1.74
C GLU A 57 3.34 4.64 -2.75
N ARG A 58 4.67 4.51 -2.92
CA ARG A 58 5.29 3.47 -3.77
C ARG A 58 4.90 2.06 -3.33
N ALA A 59 4.94 1.78 -2.03
CA ALA A 59 4.56 0.48 -1.49
C ALA A 59 3.05 0.19 -1.67
N ASN A 60 2.20 1.22 -1.62
CA ASN A 60 0.77 1.09 -1.88
C ASN A 60 0.47 0.89 -3.36
N ALA A 61 1.15 1.61 -4.24
CA ALA A 61 1.07 1.44 -5.69
C ALA A 61 1.47 0.01 -6.10
N TYR A 62 2.60 -0.50 -5.59
CA TYR A 62 3.01 -1.89 -5.84
C TYR A 62 1.97 -2.90 -5.33
N ARG A 63 1.42 -2.70 -4.12
CA ARG A 63 0.37 -3.58 -3.58
C ARG A 63 -0.94 -3.49 -4.35
N ALA A 64 -1.25 -2.34 -4.95
CA ALA A 64 -2.43 -2.17 -5.80
C ALA A 64 -2.23 -2.90 -7.14
N TRP A 65 -1.09 -2.67 -7.79
CA TRP A 65 -0.70 -3.38 -9.00
C TRP A 65 -0.69 -4.90 -8.78
N LYS A 66 -0.05 -5.39 -7.71
CA LYS A 66 0.01 -6.83 -7.40
C LYS A 66 -1.37 -7.43 -7.17
N ARG A 67 -2.27 -6.72 -6.49
CA ARG A 67 -3.67 -7.17 -6.32
C ARG A 67 -4.44 -7.24 -7.63
N ALA A 68 -4.18 -6.33 -8.57
CA ALA A 68 -4.80 -6.36 -9.89
C ALA A 68 -4.23 -7.52 -10.72
N TRP A 69 -2.91 -7.72 -10.67
CA TRP A 69 -2.22 -8.83 -11.32
C TRP A 69 -2.68 -10.19 -10.82
N ASP A 70 -2.69 -10.38 -9.50
CA ASP A 70 -3.16 -11.62 -8.86
C ASP A 70 -4.65 -11.88 -9.14
N GLY A 71 -5.43 -10.83 -9.45
CA GLY A 71 -6.84 -10.95 -9.85
C GLY A 71 -7.07 -11.35 -11.30
N MET A 72 -6.04 -11.31 -12.17
CA MET A 72 -6.12 -11.80 -13.55
C MET A 72 -5.76 -13.28 -13.67
N ALA A 73 -5.03 -13.83 -12.70
CA ALA A 73 -4.81 -15.26 -12.62
C ALA A 73 -6.00 -15.90 -11.90
N ASP A 74 -6.61 -16.95 -12.45
CA ASP A 74 -7.65 -17.79 -11.79
C ASP A 74 -7.15 -18.50 -10.52
N SER A 75 -6.00 -18.09 -10.00
CA SER A 75 -5.40 -18.61 -8.78
C SER A 75 -6.22 -18.23 -7.56
N VAL A 76 -6.49 -19.24 -6.72
CA VAL A 76 -7.19 -19.13 -5.43
C VAL A 76 -6.65 -17.94 -4.62
N PRO A 77 -7.51 -17.06 -4.08
CA PRO A 77 -7.08 -15.90 -3.32
C PRO A 77 -6.25 -16.33 -2.11
N ARG A 78 -4.94 -16.05 -2.14
CA ARG A 78 -4.06 -16.25 -0.99
C ARG A 78 -4.51 -15.31 0.13
N HIS A 79 -5.14 -15.86 1.16
CA HIS A 79 -5.45 -15.10 2.37
C HIS A 79 -4.14 -14.55 2.98
N PRO A 80 -4.02 -13.24 3.22
CA PRO A 80 -2.84 -12.71 3.88
C PRO A 80 -2.78 -13.22 5.32
N SER A 81 -1.82 -14.08 5.63
CA SER A 81 -1.60 -14.75 6.94
C SER A 81 -1.21 -13.81 8.10
N GLY A 82 -1.49 -12.52 7.98
CA GLY A 82 -0.97 -11.47 8.87
C GLY A 82 -1.88 -11.07 10.03
N TRP A 83 -2.76 -11.93 10.55
CA TRP A 83 -3.56 -11.58 11.74
C TRP A 83 -2.65 -11.14 12.89
N TRP A 84 -1.54 -11.85 13.11
CA TRP A 84 -0.69 -11.74 14.30
C TRP A 84 0.25 -10.52 14.23
N ARG A 85 0.35 -9.87 13.07
CA ARG A 85 1.15 -8.64 12.90
C ARG A 85 0.40 -7.38 13.34
N LYS A 86 -0.93 -7.43 13.47
CA LYS A 86 -1.77 -6.32 13.95
C LYS A 86 -1.52 -5.94 15.43
N PRO A 87 -1.42 -6.88 16.40
CA PRO A 87 -1.17 -6.51 17.80
C PRO A 87 0.20 -5.86 17.99
N LEU A 88 1.22 -6.24 17.22
CA LEU A 88 2.55 -5.62 17.28
C LEU A 88 2.52 -4.11 16.96
N GLY A 89 1.65 -3.69 16.04
CA GLY A 89 1.43 -2.28 15.75
C GLY A 89 0.78 -1.52 16.92
N CYS A 90 -0.21 -2.14 17.57
CA CYS A 90 -0.85 -1.55 18.74
C CYS A 90 0.12 -1.45 19.93
N ILE A 91 0.95 -2.47 20.16
CA ILE A 91 1.96 -2.48 21.22
C ILE A 91 2.99 -1.37 20.99
N LEU A 92 3.44 -1.17 19.75
CA LEU A 92 4.42 -0.13 19.45
C LEU A 92 3.83 1.28 19.58
N VAL A 93 2.58 1.48 19.17
CA VAL A 93 1.86 2.74 19.40
C VAL A 93 1.65 2.99 20.89
N LEU A 94 1.24 1.97 21.65
CA LEU A 94 1.11 2.04 23.11
C LEU A 94 2.45 2.37 23.79
N GLY A 95 3.55 1.80 23.31
CA GLY A 95 4.89 2.10 23.82
C GLY A 95 5.32 3.54 23.59
N VAL A 96 5.05 4.10 22.40
CA VAL A 96 5.33 5.52 22.11
C VAL A 96 4.45 6.43 22.97
N VAL A 97 3.17 6.10 23.13
CA VAL A 97 2.25 6.87 24.00
C VAL A 97 2.70 6.80 25.46
N ALA A 98 3.12 5.64 25.96
CA ALA A 98 3.61 5.46 27.31
C ALA A 98 4.93 6.22 27.56
N TYR A 99 5.86 6.20 26.59
CA TYR A 99 7.10 6.96 26.66
C TYR A 99 6.83 8.47 26.76
N LEU A 100 5.97 8.99 25.90
CA LEU A 100 5.59 10.41 25.92
C LEU A 100 4.86 10.80 27.21
N ALA A 101 4.04 9.90 27.76
CA ALA A 101 3.39 10.11 29.05
C ALA A 101 4.39 10.14 30.22
N SER A 102 5.51 9.41 30.11
CA SER A 102 6.55 9.38 31.15
C SER A 102 7.41 10.64 31.19
N GLU A 103 7.74 11.25 30.04
CA GLU A 103 8.46 12.53 30.00
C GLU A 103 7.58 13.73 30.40
N ALA A 104 6.25 13.61 30.29
CA ALA A 104 5.30 14.68 30.63
C ALA A 104 5.16 14.95 32.14
N GLN A 105 5.81 14.16 33.00
CA GLN A 105 5.58 14.19 34.44
C GLN A 105 6.17 15.42 35.14
N GLU A 106 7.12 16.12 34.51
CA GLU A 106 7.75 17.31 35.09
C GLU A 106 6.97 18.62 34.85
N ARG A 107 5.99 18.65 33.95
CA ARG A 107 5.22 19.86 33.64
C ARG A 107 3.73 19.56 33.39
N PRO A 108 2.82 19.88 34.32
CA PRO A 108 1.41 19.47 34.25
C PRO A 108 0.63 20.04 33.05
N ASP A 109 1.02 21.19 32.52
CA ASP A 109 0.40 21.78 31.32
C ASP A 109 0.61 20.90 30.07
N TYR A 110 1.69 20.12 30.03
CA TYR A 110 2.03 19.24 28.91
C TYR A 110 1.23 17.93 28.94
N GLN A 111 0.80 17.47 30.12
CA GLN A 111 -0.07 16.29 30.24
C GLN A 111 -1.42 16.50 29.56
N LEU A 112 -2.00 17.69 29.67
CA LEU A 112 -3.26 18.03 29.01
C LEU A 112 -3.10 18.06 27.48
N ALA A 113 -2.05 18.70 26.97
CA ALA A 113 -1.80 18.77 25.52
C ALA A 113 -1.52 17.39 24.89
N LEU A 114 -0.70 16.58 25.55
CA LEU A 114 -0.42 15.20 25.12
C LEU A 114 -1.64 14.30 25.24
N GLY A 115 -2.44 14.46 26.31
CA GLY A 115 -3.71 13.75 26.49
C GLY A 115 -4.69 14.03 25.36
N TRP A 116 -4.86 15.30 24.96
CA TRP A 116 -5.70 15.68 23.83
C TRP A 116 -5.17 15.14 22.50
N MET A 117 -3.86 15.20 22.25
CA MET A 117 -3.28 14.60 21.04
C MET A 117 -3.49 13.08 20.99
N ALA A 118 -3.28 12.38 22.10
CA ALA A 118 -3.53 10.94 22.19
C ALA A 118 -5.01 10.60 21.95
N LEU A 119 -5.93 11.41 22.48
CA LEU A 119 -7.37 11.21 22.32
C LEU A 119 -7.82 11.46 20.88
N VAL A 120 -7.36 12.55 20.25
CA VAL A 120 -7.59 12.83 18.82
C VAL A 120 -7.05 11.71 17.94
N MET A 121 -5.89 11.18 18.30
CA MET A 121 -5.28 10.05 17.62
C MET A 121 -6.06 8.75 17.74
N ILE A 122 -6.53 8.41 18.95
CA ILE A 122 -7.39 7.25 19.19
C ILE A 122 -8.68 7.41 18.37
N ALA A 123 -9.29 8.59 18.41
CA ALA A 123 -10.49 8.89 17.62
C ALA A 123 -10.23 8.75 16.11
N ALA A 124 -9.15 9.34 15.59
CA ALA A 124 -8.80 9.29 14.18
C ALA A 124 -8.48 7.86 13.71
N SER A 125 -7.76 7.08 14.51
CA SER A 125 -7.44 5.68 14.21
C SER A 125 -8.68 4.78 14.26
N VAL A 126 -9.58 4.98 15.23
CA VAL A 126 -10.89 4.31 15.27
C VAL A 126 -11.73 4.65 14.03
N VAL A 127 -11.84 5.93 13.67
CA VAL A 127 -12.58 6.36 12.46
C VAL A 127 -11.96 5.78 11.19
N PHE A 128 -10.62 5.75 11.09
CA PHE A 128 -9.92 5.17 9.95
C PHE A 128 -10.15 3.67 9.84
N LEU A 129 -10.04 2.94 10.96
CA LEU A 129 -10.32 1.50 11.02
C LEU A 129 -11.77 1.21 10.67
N TRP A 130 -12.73 1.98 11.19
CA TRP A 130 -14.13 1.84 10.88
C TRP A 130 -14.42 2.11 9.40
N ARG A 131 -13.89 3.20 8.82
CA ARG A 131 -14.02 3.48 7.39
C ARG A 131 -13.40 2.37 6.54
N ARG A 132 -12.26 1.81 6.94
CA ARG A 132 -11.59 0.71 6.23
C ARG A 132 -12.38 -0.60 6.33
N TYR A 133 -12.92 -0.92 7.49
CA TYR A 133 -13.79 -2.10 7.69
C TYR A 133 -15.10 -1.93 6.92
N GLY A 134 -15.76 -0.78 7.04
CA GLY A 134 -16.98 -0.46 6.31
C GLY A 134 -16.81 -0.51 4.80
N ARG A 135 -15.70 0.01 4.25
CA ARG A 135 -15.37 -0.10 2.82
C ARG A 135 -15.11 -1.55 2.39
N ARG A 136 -14.50 -2.39 3.23
CA ARG A 136 -14.31 -3.81 2.92
C ARG A 136 -15.62 -4.58 2.90
N VAL A 137 -16.49 -4.35 3.88
CA VAL A 137 -17.80 -5.01 3.96
C VAL A 137 -18.69 -4.56 2.80
N ARG A 138 -18.78 -3.24 2.54
CA ARG A 138 -19.54 -2.71 1.39
C ARG A 138 -18.96 -3.14 0.04
N GLY A 139 -17.64 -3.18 -0.10
CA GLY A 139 -16.97 -3.65 -1.32
C GLY A 139 -17.15 -5.15 -1.57
N SER A 140 -17.19 -5.96 -0.52
CA SER A 140 -17.50 -7.40 -0.61
C SER A 140 -18.97 -7.65 -0.97
N ALA A 141 -19.90 -6.86 -0.45
CA ALA A 141 -21.32 -6.97 -0.81
C ALA A 141 -21.53 -6.62 -2.30
N ARG A 142 -20.88 -5.56 -2.79
CA ARG A 142 -20.97 -5.15 -4.20
C ARG A 142 -20.31 -6.15 -5.17
N ARG A 143 -19.24 -6.84 -4.73
CA ARG A 143 -18.60 -7.91 -5.51
C ARG A 143 -19.43 -9.20 -5.55
N ARG A 144 -20.20 -9.51 -4.49
CA ARG A 144 -21.10 -10.67 -4.50
C ARG A 144 -22.26 -10.48 -5.48
N GLY A 145 -22.82 -9.28 -5.60
CA GLY A 145 -23.87 -8.99 -6.59
C GLY A 145 -23.38 -8.83 -8.03
N ALA A 146 -22.09 -8.60 -8.26
CA ALA A 146 -21.51 -8.48 -9.61
C ALA A 146 -21.10 -9.83 -10.23
N ASN A 147 -21.14 -10.92 -9.45
CA ASN A 147 -20.79 -12.27 -9.92
C ASN A 147 -21.99 -13.03 -10.51
N ASP A 148 -23.20 -12.46 -10.46
CA ASP A 148 -24.39 -13.04 -11.09
C ASP A 148 -24.54 -12.64 -12.57
N ASP A 149 -23.76 -11.66 -13.04
CA ASP A 149 -23.64 -11.32 -14.46
C ASP A 149 -22.34 -11.94 -15.01
N VAL A 150 -22.31 -13.28 -15.08
CA VAL A 150 -21.28 -13.99 -15.83
C VAL A 150 -21.52 -13.69 -17.31
N VAL A 151 -20.96 -12.58 -17.80
CA VAL A 151 -20.82 -12.33 -19.24
C VAL A 151 -19.83 -13.37 -19.75
N THR A 152 -20.38 -14.49 -20.20
CA THR A 152 -19.65 -15.51 -20.94
C THR A 152 -19.25 -14.86 -22.27
N VAL A 153 -18.03 -14.34 -22.33
CA VAL A 153 -17.44 -13.93 -23.61
C VAL A 153 -17.18 -15.22 -24.39
N LEU A 154 -18.19 -15.67 -25.12
CA LEU A 154 -18.02 -16.64 -26.20
C LEU A 154 -17.15 -15.95 -27.25
N ALA A 155 -15.83 -16.16 -27.13
CA ALA A 155 -14.92 -15.87 -28.22
C ALA A 155 -15.46 -16.65 -29.42
N LYS A 156 -15.99 -15.92 -30.41
CA LYS A 156 -16.48 -16.51 -31.66
C LYS A 156 -15.33 -17.38 -32.18
N PRO A 157 -15.51 -18.70 -32.35
CA PRO A 157 -14.44 -19.56 -32.80
C PRO A 157 -13.93 -18.95 -34.11
N GLN A 158 -12.66 -18.55 -34.12
CA GLN A 158 -12.07 -18.05 -35.35
C GLN A 158 -12.20 -19.18 -36.36
N SER A 159 -12.97 -18.90 -37.40
CA SER A 159 -13.22 -19.79 -38.53
C SER A 159 -11.92 -20.42 -38.97
N ALA A 160 -11.89 -21.76 -39.01
CA ALA A 160 -10.88 -22.63 -39.59
C ALA A 160 -9.49 -22.01 -39.74
N MET A 161 -8.56 -22.38 -38.85
CA MET A 161 -7.15 -22.04 -39.03
C MET A 161 -6.75 -22.34 -40.49
N PRO A 162 -6.16 -21.36 -41.21
CA PRO A 162 -5.73 -21.57 -42.59
C PRO A 162 -4.76 -22.74 -42.62
N THR A 163 -4.92 -23.60 -43.61
CA THR A 163 -3.99 -24.71 -43.84
C THR A 163 -2.58 -24.13 -44.04
N LEU A 164 -1.57 -24.91 -43.66
CA LEU A 164 -0.16 -24.51 -43.80
C LEU A 164 0.15 -24.00 -45.22
N ASP A 165 -0.47 -24.62 -46.21
CA ASP A 165 -0.37 -24.26 -47.62
C ASP A 165 -0.96 -22.87 -47.93
N ALA A 166 -2.14 -22.55 -47.38
CA ALA A 166 -2.74 -21.23 -47.50
C ALA A 166 -1.90 -20.13 -46.83
N ALA A 167 -1.21 -20.46 -45.73
CA ALA A 167 -0.29 -19.55 -45.07
C ALA A 167 0.96 -19.25 -45.92
N TYR A 168 1.52 -20.25 -46.62
CA TYR A 168 2.63 -20.04 -47.54
C TYR A 168 2.23 -19.20 -48.76
N HIS A 169 1.05 -19.44 -49.33
CA HIS A 169 0.54 -18.68 -50.46
C HIS A 169 0.14 -17.24 -50.11
N ALA A 170 -0.25 -16.96 -48.86
CA ALA A 170 -0.54 -15.62 -48.39
C ALA A 170 0.73 -14.79 -48.09
N MET A 171 1.92 -15.41 -48.13
CA MET A 171 3.17 -14.75 -47.77
C MET A 171 3.75 -13.97 -48.96
N PRO A 172 4.23 -12.72 -48.78
CA PRO A 172 4.87 -11.95 -49.85
C PRO A 172 6.13 -12.65 -50.39
N ASP A 173 6.40 -12.48 -51.70
CA ASP A 173 7.49 -13.17 -52.42
C ASP A 173 8.87 -13.05 -51.74
N TYR A 174 9.15 -11.91 -51.09
CA TYR A 174 10.42 -11.69 -50.39
C TYR A 174 10.62 -12.67 -49.20
N CYS A 175 9.54 -13.06 -48.52
CA CYS A 175 9.59 -14.02 -47.41
C CYS A 175 9.85 -15.45 -47.92
N GLN A 176 9.30 -15.79 -49.09
CA GLN A 176 9.45 -17.11 -49.68
C GLN A 176 10.91 -17.38 -50.07
N GLN A 177 11.61 -16.37 -50.60
CA GLN A 177 13.02 -16.47 -50.96
C GLN A 177 13.94 -16.73 -49.76
N VAL A 178 13.65 -16.13 -48.60
CA VAL A 178 14.43 -16.33 -47.37
C VAL A 178 14.26 -17.76 -46.83
N LEU A 179 13.06 -18.33 -46.94
CA LEU A 179 12.79 -19.71 -46.49
C LEU A 179 13.30 -20.76 -47.49
N GLY A 180 13.27 -20.47 -48.80
CA GLY A 180 13.75 -21.36 -49.85
C GLY A 180 15.27 -21.47 -49.95
N ASN A 181 16.01 -20.41 -49.59
CA ASN A 181 17.48 -20.37 -49.66
C ASN A 181 18.18 -20.99 -48.44
N GLY A 182 17.44 -21.59 -47.51
CA GLY A 182 17.97 -22.26 -46.31
C GLY A 182 18.38 -23.72 -46.50
N ARG A 183 18.57 -24.19 -47.75
CA ARG A 183 19.07 -25.53 -48.07
C ARG A 183 20.49 -25.48 -48.62
#